data_AF-A0A645EHU2-F1
#
_entry.id   AF-A0A645EHU2-F1
#
_cell.length_a   1.000
_cell.length_b   1.000
_cell.length_c   1.000
_cell.angle_alpha   90.00
_cell.angle_beta   90.00
_cell.angle_gamma   90.00
#
_symmetry.space_group_name_H-M   'P 1'
#
loop_
_entity.id
_entity.type
_entity.pdbx_description
1 polymer ?
#
loop_
_entity_poly.entity_id
_entity_poly.type
_entity_poly.pdbx_seq_one_letter_code
_entity_poly.pdbx_strand_id
1 'polypeptide(L)'
;MKENPSAIQSVGIDNLFEKTDYIKEVSVSKTPTDESINYFYTLIAMACLYGGFLGLKEISQIQANQSSQGARVSVAPVHKLKTFMASMAAATIVQLFDISVLMAYLCFILKISFSNQIGYILLACVVGTITGVTFGICLGTVLKKSEGVKTGILVGATMTMSFLAGMMYDKMKYIINSKMPILSYLNPVNLIADSFYSLYYYDTTTKFFINMGVLCILSIIFSGTTYLVLRRQKYASL
;
A
#
# COMPACT_ATOMS: atom_id res chain seq x y z
N MET A 1 21.33 56.21 -38.60
CA MET A 1 21.38 56.74 -37.23
C MET A 1 21.20 58.27 -37.20
N LYS A 2 20.25 58.81 -37.98
CA LYS A 2 20.03 60.26 -38.12
C LYS A 2 18.55 60.62 -38.35
N GLU A 3 17.65 59.74 -37.96
CA GLU A 3 16.20 59.97 -38.01
C GLU A 3 15.61 59.46 -36.69
N ASN A 4 15.10 60.40 -35.88
CA ASN A 4 14.41 60.22 -34.60
C ASN A 4 15.20 59.59 -33.42
N PRO A 5 15.94 60.40 -32.64
CA PRO A 5 16.46 60.01 -31.32
C PRO A 5 15.36 59.72 -30.29
N SER A 6 14.12 60.14 -30.53
CA SER A 6 12.98 60.05 -29.60
C SER A 6 12.22 58.72 -29.69
N ALA A 7 12.42 57.91 -30.74
CA ALA A 7 11.75 56.62 -30.90
C ALA A 7 12.28 55.54 -29.92
N ILE A 8 13.48 55.76 -29.37
CA ILE A 8 14.10 54.87 -28.37
C ILE A 8 13.51 55.15 -26.97
N GLN A 9 12.97 56.34 -26.72
CA GLN A 9 12.32 56.69 -25.45
C GLN A 9 10.86 56.23 -25.36
N SER A 10 10.18 55.99 -26.50
CA SER A 10 8.81 55.46 -26.52
C SER A 10 8.74 53.94 -26.36
N VAL A 11 9.84 53.24 -26.57
CA VAL A 11 9.97 51.82 -26.24
C VAL A 11 10.57 51.77 -24.84
N GLY A 12 9.69 51.86 -23.83
CA GLY A 12 10.08 51.78 -22.44
C GLY A 12 10.99 50.57 -22.23
N ILE A 13 12.20 50.82 -21.73
CA ILE A 13 13.17 49.82 -21.29
C ILE A 13 12.54 48.82 -20.30
N ASP A 14 11.45 49.22 -19.64
CA ASP A 14 10.63 48.40 -18.77
C ASP A 14 9.96 47.22 -19.50
N ASN A 15 9.58 47.39 -20.78
CA ASN A 15 8.95 46.35 -21.60
C ASN A 15 9.95 45.33 -22.18
N LEU A 16 11.26 45.62 -22.11
CA LEU A 16 12.31 44.68 -22.56
C LEU A 16 12.63 43.62 -21.50
N PHE A 17 12.28 43.88 -20.25
CA PHE A 17 12.45 42.96 -19.12
C PHE A 17 11.14 42.33 -18.64
N GLU A 18 10.01 42.69 -19.26
CA GLU A 18 8.73 42.07 -18.99
C GLU A 18 8.72 40.67 -19.62
N LYS A 19 9.21 39.71 -18.83
CA LYS A 19 9.12 38.29 -19.14
C LYS A 19 7.64 37.92 -19.15
N THR A 20 7.03 38.05 -20.32
CA THR A 20 5.70 37.56 -20.60
C THR A 20 5.76 36.03 -20.49
N ASP A 21 5.35 35.49 -19.35
CA ASP A 21 5.22 34.05 -19.17
C ASP A 21 4.00 33.59 -19.99
N TYR A 22 4.28 33.16 -21.22
CA TYR A 22 3.28 32.55 -22.13
C TYR A 22 2.79 31.17 -21.65
N ILE A 23 3.36 30.67 -20.54
CA ILE A 23 3.00 29.41 -19.92
C ILE A 23 2.10 29.71 -18.73
N LYS A 24 0.80 29.54 -18.93
CA LYS A 24 -0.16 29.49 -17.83
C LYS A 24 -0.01 28.12 -17.17
N GLU A 25 0.49 28.07 -15.94
CA GLU A 25 0.43 26.86 -15.13
C GLU A 25 -1.04 26.47 -14.96
N VAL A 26 -1.47 25.48 -15.72
CA VAL A 26 -2.78 24.86 -15.52
C VAL A 26 -2.57 23.88 -14.38
N SER A 27 -2.99 24.25 -13.17
CA SER A 27 -2.98 23.34 -12.03
C SER A 27 -3.77 22.08 -12.39
N VAL A 28 -3.09 20.94 -12.48
CA VAL A 28 -3.72 19.64 -12.77
C VAL A 28 -4.65 19.22 -11.61
N SER A 29 -4.54 19.86 -10.44
CA SER A 29 -5.38 19.60 -9.26
C SER A 29 -5.83 20.90 -8.57
N LYS A 30 -7.02 20.89 -7.98
CA LYS A 30 -7.67 22.04 -7.30
C LYS A 30 -7.02 22.46 -5.98
N THR A 31 -5.96 21.79 -5.55
CA THR A 31 -5.31 21.97 -4.24
C THR A 31 -3.79 22.01 -4.43
N PRO A 32 -3.04 22.84 -3.67
CA PRO A 32 -1.58 22.83 -3.73
C PRO A 32 -1.04 21.40 -3.57
N THR A 33 -0.09 21.02 -4.42
CA THR A 33 0.65 19.75 -4.35
C THR A 33 1.52 19.76 -3.10
N ASP A 34 0.93 19.41 -1.96
CA ASP A 34 1.70 19.14 -0.75
C ASP A 34 2.28 17.72 -0.87
N GLU A 35 3.55 17.65 -1.26
CA GLU A 35 4.31 16.40 -1.36
C GLU A 35 4.28 15.60 -0.04
N SER A 36 4.05 16.28 1.09
CA SER A 36 3.91 15.68 2.42
C SER A 36 2.76 14.66 2.49
N ILE A 37 1.68 14.88 1.73
CA ILE A 37 0.50 14.00 1.72
C ILE A 37 0.84 12.61 1.19
N ASN A 38 1.79 12.51 0.26
CA ASN A 38 2.22 11.23 -0.30
C ASN A 38 2.91 10.34 0.75
N TYR A 39 3.61 10.95 1.71
CA TYR A 39 4.20 10.20 2.82
C TYR A 39 3.11 9.62 3.73
N PHE A 40 2.04 10.38 4.03
CA PHE A 40 0.91 9.86 4.79
C PHE A 40 0.22 8.70 4.08
N TYR A 41 0.00 8.79 2.77
CA TYR A 41 -0.58 7.68 1.99
C TYR A 41 0.27 6.42 2.01
N THR A 42 1.59 6.59 1.89
CA THR A 42 2.51 5.44 1.94
C THR A 42 2.60 4.86 3.36
N LEU A 43 2.50 5.68 4.41
CA LEU A 43 2.45 5.22 5.79
C LEU A 43 1.17 4.44 6.11
N ILE A 44 0.01 4.90 5.63
CA ILE A 44 -1.24 4.15 5.76
C ILE A 44 -1.14 2.83 4.99
N ALA A 45 -0.59 2.84 3.78
CA ALA A 45 -0.36 1.62 3.00
C ALA A 45 0.55 0.61 3.71
N MET A 46 1.62 1.09 4.33
CA MET A 46 2.51 0.28 5.17
C MET A 46 1.78 -0.27 6.40
N ALA A 47 0.98 0.54 7.09
CA ALA A 47 0.19 0.10 8.23
C ALA A 47 -0.80 -1.02 7.85
N CYS A 48 -1.46 -0.91 6.69
CA CYS A 48 -2.30 -1.98 6.15
C CYS A 48 -1.51 -3.26 5.93
N LEU A 49 -0.31 -3.16 5.34
CA LEU A 49 0.55 -4.32 5.08
C LEU A 49 1.05 -4.99 6.38
N TYR A 50 1.25 -4.22 7.45
CA TYR A 50 1.59 -4.73 8.76
C TYR A 50 0.49 -5.56 9.45
N GLY A 51 -0.72 -5.63 8.89
CA GLY A 51 -1.66 -6.73 9.19
C GLY A 51 -1.04 -8.12 9.00
N GLY A 52 0.05 -8.22 8.24
CA GLY A 52 0.85 -9.42 8.12
C GLY A 52 1.41 -9.95 9.45
N PHE A 53 1.61 -9.12 10.48
CA PHE A 53 2.04 -9.62 11.80
C PHE A 53 0.98 -10.50 12.44
N LEU A 54 -0.28 -10.06 12.41
CA LEU A 54 -1.41 -10.85 12.89
C LEU A 54 -1.56 -12.12 12.06
N GLY A 55 -1.47 -12.01 10.73
CA GLY A 55 -1.50 -13.17 9.84
C GLY A 55 -0.41 -14.21 10.12
N LEU A 56 0.82 -13.75 10.38
CA LEU A 56 1.99 -14.59 10.67
C LEU A 56 1.87 -15.30 12.02
N LYS A 57 1.34 -14.59 13.02
CA LYS A 57 1.06 -15.15 14.34
C LYS A 57 -0.02 -16.23 14.25
N GLU A 58 -1.16 -15.90 13.66
CA GLU A 58 -2.31 -16.78 13.49
C GLU A 58 -1.95 -18.10 12.79
N ILE A 59 -1.20 -18.03 11.68
CA ILE A 59 -0.83 -19.24 10.94
C ILE A 59 0.14 -20.14 11.71
N SER A 60 0.99 -19.54 12.55
CA SER A 60 1.89 -20.29 13.44
C SER A 60 1.12 -21.00 14.56
N GLN A 61 -0.05 -20.48 14.96
CA GLN A 61 -0.95 -21.12 15.93
C GLN A 61 -1.86 -22.19 15.32
N ILE A 62 -1.96 -22.28 13.99
CA ILE A 62 -2.76 -23.31 13.29
C ILE A 62 -1.90 -24.48 12.83
N GLN A 63 -0.65 -24.24 12.43
CA GLN A 63 0.21 -25.30 11.91
C GLN A 63 0.82 -26.16 13.02
N ALA A 64 0.61 -27.48 12.92
CA ALA A 64 1.14 -28.47 13.88
C ALA A 64 2.65 -28.42 14.08
N ASN A 65 3.39 -28.10 13.02
CA ASN A 65 4.85 -28.07 13.03
C ASN A 65 5.44 -26.72 13.46
N GLN A 66 4.60 -25.72 13.78
CA GLN A 66 5.05 -24.36 14.13
C GLN A 66 4.85 -24.04 15.61
N SER A 67 3.87 -24.64 16.28
CA SER A 67 3.63 -24.40 17.72
C SER A 67 2.92 -25.58 18.40
N SER A 68 3.05 -25.66 19.71
CA SER A 68 2.32 -26.63 20.55
C SER A 68 0.80 -26.43 20.49
N GLN A 69 0.35 -25.18 20.40
CA GLN A 69 -1.07 -24.86 20.17
C GLN A 69 -1.53 -25.34 18.80
N GLY A 70 -0.74 -25.13 17.74
CA GLY A 70 -1.02 -25.63 16.40
C GLY A 70 -1.10 -27.16 16.34
N ALA A 71 -0.29 -27.86 17.14
CA ALA A 71 -0.37 -29.32 17.27
C ALA A 71 -1.72 -29.75 17.86
N ARG A 72 -2.18 -29.10 18.94
CA ARG A 72 -3.50 -29.36 19.55
C ARG A 72 -4.66 -29.05 18.59
N VAL A 73 -4.60 -27.89 17.91
CA VAL A 73 -5.62 -27.47 16.94
C VAL A 73 -5.68 -28.42 15.75
N SER A 74 -4.55 -29.00 15.35
CA SER A 74 -4.47 -29.95 14.23
C SER A 74 -5.05 -31.33 14.53
N VAL A 75 -5.19 -31.71 15.82
CA VAL A 75 -5.80 -32.98 16.26
C VAL A 75 -7.32 -32.84 16.43
N ALA A 76 -7.85 -31.61 16.53
CA ALA A 76 -9.28 -31.36 16.63
C ALA A 76 -10.02 -31.83 15.35
N PRO A 77 -11.24 -32.38 15.47
CA PRO A 77 -12.03 -32.90 14.34
C PRO A 77 -12.69 -31.77 13.54
N VAL A 78 -11.92 -30.73 13.20
CA VAL A 78 -12.39 -29.55 12.46
C VAL A 78 -11.68 -29.49 11.12
N HIS A 79 -12.43 -29.16 10.06
CA HIS A 79 -11.86 -29.03 8.74
C HIS A 79 -10.84 -27.87 8.70
N LYS A 80 -9.57 -28.14 8.38
CA LYS A 80 -8.47 -27.16 8.41
C LYS A 80 -8.77 -25.86 7.65
N LEU A 81 -9.51 -25.94 6.53
CA LEU A 81 -9.91 -24.75 5.78
C LEU A 81 -10.85 -23.84 6.58
N LYS A 82 -11.76 -24.41 7.39
CA LYS A 82 -12.66 -23.60 8.23
C LYS A 82 -11.87 -22.88 9.32
N THR A 83 -10.94 -23.58 9.98
CA THR A 83 -10.04 -22.98 10.98
C THR A 83 -9.17 -21.88 10.36
N PHE A 84 -8.63 -22.14 9.17
CA PHE A 84 -7.84 -21.16 8.41
C PHE A 84 -8.65 -19.90 8.07
N MET A 85 -9.84 -20.07 7.48
CA MET A 85 -10.68 -18.93 7.09
C MET A 85 -11.17 -18.14 8.32
N ALA A 86 -11.51 -18.82 9.41
CA ALA A 86 -11.92 -18.16 10.65
C ALA A 86 -10.78 -17.32 11.25
N SER A 87 -9.57 -17.85 11.26
CA SER A 87 -8.38 -17.16 11.77
C SER A 87 -7.95 -15.99 10.87
N MET A 88 -7.98 -16.17 9.54
CA MET A 88 -7.76 -15.07 8.60
C MET A 88 -8.80 -13.96 8.79
N ALA A 89 -10.08 -14.30 8.97
CA ALA A 89 -11.15 -13.34 9.23
C ALA A 89 -10.93 -12.61 10.57
N ALA A 90 -10.56 -13.33 11.64
CA ALA A 90 -10.27 -12.75 12.94
C ALA A 90 -9.10 -11.75 12.88
N ALA A 91 -7.97 -12.13 12.27
CA ALA A 91 -6.83 -11.24 12.07
C ALA A 91 -7.20 -10.01 11.23
N THR A 92 -8.00 -10.19 10.19
CA THR A 92 -8.47 -9.10 9.32
C THR A 92 -9.35 -8.12 10.10
N ILE A 93 -10.32 -8.61 10.90
CA ILE A 93 -11.20 -7.74 11.68
C ILE A 93 -10.42 -6.91 12.71
N VAL A 94 -9.47 -7.55 13.41
CA VAL A 94 -8.61 -6.84 14.38
C VAL A 94 -7.77 -5.79 13.67
N GLN A 95 -7.14 -6.12 12.53
CA GLN A 95 -6.37 -5.14 11.78
C GLN A 95 -7.23 -4.01 11.22
N LEU A 96 -8.45 -4.30 10.75
CA LEU A 96 -9.37 -3.28 10.28
C LEU A 96 -9.78 -2.31 11.39
N PHE A 97 -9.92 -2.80 12.62
CA PHE A 97 -10.13 -1.94 13.78
C PHE A 97 -8.92 -1.00 14.00
N ASP A 98 -7.70 -1.52 13.98
CA ASP A 98 -6.48 -0.72 14.13
C ASP A 98 -6.35 0.35 13.03
N ILE A 99 -6.62 -0.02 11.77
CA ILE A 99 -6.62 0.92 10.63
C ILE A 99 -7.75 1.94 10.74
N SER A 100 -8.91 1.56 11.28
CA SER A 100 -10.01 2.51 11.51
C SER A 100 -9.65 3.54 12.58
N VAL A 101 -8.98 3.11 13.66
CA VAL A 101 -8.45 4.01 14.69
C VAL A 101 -7.39 4.96 14.09
N LEU A 102 -6.48 4.43 13.26
CA LEU A 102 -5.49 5.25 12.54
C LEU A 102 -6.17 6.29 11.65
N MET A 103 -7.15 5.89 10.84
CA MET A 103 -7.88 6.81 9.96
C MET A 103 -8.66 7.88 10.75
N ALA A 104 -9.27 7.50 11.87
CA ALA A 104 -9.93 8.45 12.76
C ALA A 104 -8.95 9.47 13.34
N TYR A 105 -7.77 9.03 13.78
CA TYR A 105 -6.71 9.92 14.26
C TYR A 105 -6.25 10.91 13.18
N LEU A 106 -5.98 10.41 11.96
CA LEU A 106 -5.52 11.24 10.85
C LEU A 106 -6.58 12.27 10.42
N CYS A 107 -7.86 11.90 10.43
CA CYS A 107 -8.96 12.75 9.99
C CYS A 107 -9.41 13.76 11.07
N PHE A 108 -9.60 13.33 12.32
CA PHE A 108 -10.19 14.19 13.36
C PHE A 108 -9.15 14.99 14.15
N ILE A 109 -7.98 14.40 14.44
CA ILE A 109 -6.97 15.03 15.28
C ILE A 109 -5.98 15.81 14.43
N LEU A 110 -5.36 15.14 13.44
CA LEU A 110 -4.40 15.78 12.53
C LEU A 110 -5.06 16.61 11.43
N LYS A 111 -6.38 16.46 11.21
CA LYS A 111 -7.15 17.20 10.21
C LYS A 111 -6.54 17.13 8.81
N ILE A 112 -5.98 15.97 8.46
CA ILE A 112 -5.45 15.75 7.11
C ILE A 112 -6.61 15.79 6.13
N SER A 113 -6.49 16.64 5.13
CA SER A 113 -7.50 16.80 4.09
C SER A 113 -7.43 15.62 3.13
N PHE A 114 -8.18 14.56 3.44
CA PHE A 114 -8.44 13.50 2.49
C PHE A 114 -9.47 13.97 1.45
N SER A 115 -9.35 13.50 0.21
CA SER A 115 -10.30 13.80 -0.88
C SER A 115 -11.76 13.59 -0.43
N ASN A 116 -12.71 14.25 -1.09
CA ASN A 116 -14.16 14.16 -0.79
C ASN A 116 -14.75 12.74 -1.00
N GLN A 117 -13.90 11.76 -1.34
CA GLN A 117 -14.23 10.38 -1.64
C GLN A 117 -13.74 9.41 -0.54
N ILE A 118 -14.05 9.73 0.73
CA ILE A 118 -13.67 8.91 1.91
C ILE A 118 -14.08 7.43 1.75
N GLY A 119 -15.22 7.16 1.12
CA GLY A 119 -15.68 5.78 0.87
C GLY A 119 -14.66 4.93 0.11
N TYR A 120 -14.00 5.48 -0.92
CA TYR A 120 -12.98 4.73 -1.67
C TYR A 120 -11.67 4.57 -0.91
N ILE A 121 -11.33 5.54 -0.05
CA ILE A 121 -10.17 5.43 0.85
C ILE A 121 -10.38 4.28 1.83
N LEU A 122 -11.57 4.18 2.43
CA LEU A 122 -11.92 3.06 3.31
C LEU A 122 -11.91 1.73 2.55
N LEU A 123 -12.41 1.69 1.32
CA LEU A 123 -12.34 0.49 0.48
C LEU A 123 -10.89 0.05 0.22
N ALA A 124 -9.99 0.98 -0.11
CA ALA A 124 -8.57 0.70 -0.28
C ALA A 124 -7.90 0.22 1.02
N CYS A 125 -8.29 0.77 2.18
CA CYS A 125 -7.82 0.29 3.47
C CYS A 125 -8.28 -1.16 3.73
N VAL A 126 -9.52 -1.48 3.38
CA VAL A 126 -10.07 -2.84 3.54
C VAL A 126 -9.33 -3.84 2.66
N VAL A 127 -9.21 -3.55 1.36
CA VAL A 127 -8.50 -4.42 0.42
C VAL A 127 -7.03 -4.54 0.80
N GLY A 128 -6.37 -3.42 1.12
CA GLY A 128 -4.97 -3.40 1.53
C GLY A 128 -4.72 -4.19 2.82
N THR A 129 -5.64 -4.13 3.79
CA THR A 129 -5.56 -4.91 5.03
C THR A 129 -5.69 -6.41 4.76
N ILE A 130 -6.64 -6.81 3.89
CA ILE A 130 -6.78 -8.21 3.47
C ILE A 130 -5.49 -8.69 2.79
N THR A 131 -4.91 -7.87 1.90
CA THR A 131 -3.63 -8.18 1.25
C THR A 131 -2.49 -8.31 2.27
N GLY A 132 -2.42 -7.43 3.28
CA GLY A 132 -1.43 -7.49 4.35
C GLY A 132 -1.52 -8.76 5.18
N VAL A 133 -2.72 -9.10 5.66
CA VAL A 133 -2.96 -10.31 6.45
C VAL A 133 -2.63 -11.56 5.63
N THR A 134 -3.10 -11.65 4.38
CA THR A 134 -2.83 -12.80 3.51
C THR A 134 -1.35 -12.92 3.14
N PHE A 135 -0.65 -11.81 2.95
CA PHE A 135 0.79 -11.78 2.75
C PHE A 135 1.56 -12.37 3.95
N GLY A 136 1.24 -11.92 5.17
CA GLY A 136 1.87 -12.44 6.39
C GLY A 136 1.57 -13.92 6.65
N ILE A 137 0.33 -14.35 6.38
CA ILE A 137 -0.07 -15.76 6.42
C ILE A 137 0.73 -16.61 5.43
N CYS A 138 0.87 -16.14 4.19
CA CYS A 138 1.62 -16.82 3.13
C CYS A 138 3.09 -16.96 3.53
N LEU A 139 3.69 -15.85 3.98
CA LEU A 139 5.06 -15.83 4.47
C LEU A 139 5.25 -16.80 5.64
N GLY A 140 4.37 -16.76 6.63
CA GLY A 140 4.40 -17.63 7.80
C GLY A 140 4.22 -19.12 7.46
N THR A 141 3.52 -19.41 6.36
CA THR A 141 3.28 -20.77 5.86
C THR A 141 4.46 -21.34 5.08
N VAL A 142 5.08 -20.53 4.22
CA VAL A 142 6.19 -20.95 3.37
C VAL A 142 7.49 -21.03 4.19
N LEU A 143 7.68 -20.11 5.14
CA LEU A 143 8.88 -20.08 5.98
C LEU A 143 8.80 -21.10 7.11
N LYS A 144 9.65 -22.12 7.06
CA LYS A 144 9.87 -23.11 8.13
C LYS A 144 11.04 -22.69 9.04
N LYS A 145 10.95 -21.49 9.62
CA LYS A 145 11.98 -20.90 10.50
C LYS A 145 11.36 -20.46 11.83
N SER A 146 12.19 -20.09 12.80
CA SER A 146 11.72 -19.56 14.09
C SER A 146 10.92 -18.27 13.91
N GLU A 147 10.01 -18.00 14.85
CA GLU A 147 9.12 -16.84 14.82
C GLU A 147 9.90 -15.53 14.64
N GLY A 148 11.01 -15.33 15.37
CA GLY A 148 11.85 -14.14 15.24
C GLY A 148 12.41 -13.93 13.82
N VAL A 149 12.83 -15.00 13.13
CA VAL A 149 13.31 -14.91 11.73
C VAL A 149 12.17 -14.56 10.79
N LYS A 150 10.98 -15.15 10.98
CA LYS A 150 9.80 -14.83 10.16
C LYS A 150 9.39 -13.36 10.32
N THR A 151 9.36 -12.87 11.56
CA THR A 151 9.10 -11.46 11.88
C THR A 151 10.14 -10.54 11.23
N GLY A 152 11.43 -10.89 11.31
CA GLY A 152 12.50 -10.14 10.64
C GLY A 152 12.33 -10.08 9.12
N ILE A 153 11.96 -11.19 8.48
CA ILE A 153 11.70 -11.23 7.02
C ILE A 153 10.46 -10.39 6.67
N LEU A 154 9.40 -10.47 7.47
CA LEU A 154 8.19 -9.67 7.26
C LEU A 154 8.50 -8.17 7.31
N VAL A 155 9.25 -7.75 8.33
CA VAL A 155 9.69 -6.35 8.48
C VAL A 155 10.59 -5.96 7.32
N GLY A 156 11.62 -6.73 7.01
CA GLY A 156 12.56 -6.44 5.91
C GLY A 156 11.87 -6.34 4.55
N ALA A 157 10.95 -7.25 4.26
CA ALA A 157 10.15 -7.22 3.03
C ALA A 157 9.24 -5.99 2.98
N THR A 158 8.53 -5.68 4.07
CA THR A 158 7.65 -4.50 4.16
C THR A 158 8.43 -3.20 4.02
N MET A 159 9.60 -3.10 4.65
CA MET A 159 10.48 -1.92 4.56
C MET A 159 11.04 -1.75 3.15
N THR A 160 11.49 -2.83 2.52
CA THR A 160 11.95 -2.80 1.12
C THR A 160 10.82 -2.35 0.20
N MET A 161 9.61 -2.90 0.36
CA MET A 161 8.44 -2.50 -0.42
C MET A 161 8.05 -1.03 -0.17
N SER A 162 8.15 -0.55 1.07
CA SER A 162 7.86 0.86 1.41
C SER A 162 8.89 1.82 0.81
N PHE A 163 10.17 1.45 0.83
CA PHE A 163 11.23 2.19 0.15
C PHE A 163 10.98 2.29 -1.35
N LEU A 164 10.64 1.16 -1.99
CA LEU A 164 10.31 1.09 -3.40
C LEU A 164 9.01 1.87 -3.75
N ALA A 165 8.12 2.08 -2.80
CA ALA A 165 6.94 2.92 -2.98
C ALA A 165 7.24 4.43 -2.92
N GLY A 166 8.48 4.83 -2.63
CA GLY A 166 8.90 6.23 -2.54
C GLY A 166 8.80 6.84 -1.15
N MET A 167 8.60 6.04 -0.10
CA MET A 167 8.45 6.56 1.28
C MET A 167 9.70 7.29 1.79
N MET A 168 10.90 6.82 1.43
CA MET A 168 12.17 7.40 1.89
C MET A 168 12.76 8.41 0.89
N TYR A 169 12.44 8.23 -0.39
CA TYR A 169 12.90 9.07 -1.48
C TYR A 169 11.80 9.15 -2.53
N ASP A 170 11.19 10.32 -2.68
CA ASP A 170 10.06 10.62 -3.57
C ASP A 170 10.31 10.17 -5.01
N LYS A 171 11.53 10.41 -5.54
CA LYS A 171 11.88 10.04 -6.92
C LYS A 171 12.10 8.54 -7.12
N MET A 172 12.17 7.75 -6.05
CA MET A 172 12.31 6.28 -6.17
C MET A 172 11.13 5.68 -6.93
N LYS A 173 9.91 6.18 -6.68
CA LYS A 173 8.71 5.74 -7.39
C LYS A 173 8.81 6.01 -8.90
N TYR A 174 9.36 7.16 -9.28
CA TYR A 174 9.63 7.50 -10.68
C TYR A 174 10.66 6.55 -11.30
N ILE A 175 11.79 6.33 -10.63
CA ILE A 175 12.86 5.44 -11.10
C ILE A 175 12.32 4.02 -11.37
N ILE A 176 11.50 3.49 -10.47
CA ILE A 176 10.91 2.16 -10.62
C ILE A 176 9.93 2.12 -11.77
N ASN A 177 9.05 3.11 -11.90
CA ASN A 177 8.12 3.17 -13.02
C ASN A 177 8.84 3.28 -14.37
N SER A 178 9.97 3.98 -14.45
CA SER A 178 10.75 4.11 -15.69
C SER A 178 11.60 2.88 -16.02
N LYS A 179 12.23 2.25 -15.03
CA LYS A 179 13.20 1.15 -15.26
C LYS A 179 12.60 -0.25 -15.09
N MET A 180 11.64 -0.42 -14.20
CA MET A 180 11.08 -1.72 -13.85
C MET A 180 9.59 -1.59 -13.45
N PRO A 181 8.70 -1.20 -14.39
CA PRO A 181 7.30 -0.91 -14.10
C PRO A 181 6.54 -2.12 -13.51
N ILE A 182 6.97 -3.34 -13.82
CA ILE A 182 6.38 -4.58 -13.28
C ILE A 182 6.50 -4.61 -11.75
N LEU A 183 7.59 -4.11 -11.19
CA LEU A 183 7.80 -4.07 -9.73
C LEU A 183 6.79 -3.16 -9.03
N SER A 184 6.35 -2.10 -9.71
CA SER A 184 5.31 -1.18 -9.24
C SER A 184 4.00 -1.92 -8.96
N TYR A 185 3.62 -2.86 -9.84
CA TYR A 185 2.41 -3.68 -9.71
C TYR A 185 2.58 -4.90 -8.79
N LEU A 186 3.80 -5.34 -8.52
CA LEU A 186 4.05 -6.44 -7.59
C LEU A 186 4.08 -5.97 -6.13
N ASN A 187 4.38 -4.68 -5.91
CA ASN A 187 4.52 -4.09 -4.60
C ASN A 187 3.15 -3.65 -4.02
N PRO A 188 2.61 -4.35 -3.00
CA PRO A 188 1.30 -4.00 -2.44
C PRO A 188 1.30 -2.63 -1.75
N VAL A 189 2.42 -2.22 -1.13
CA VAL A 189 2.52 -0.89 -0.50
C VAL A 189 2.37 0.20 -1.55
N ASN A 190 3.05 0.04 -2.69
CA ASN A 190 2.95 0.98 -3.80
C ASN A 190 1.53 1.01 -4.38
N LEU A 191 0.87 -0.13 -4.56
CA LEU A 191 -0.51 -0.18 -5.08
C LEU A 191 -1.51 0.53 -4.15
N ILE A 192 -1.43 0.29 -2.84
CA ILE A 192 -2.32 0.95 -1.86
C ILE A 192 -2.05 2.46 -1.83
N ALA A 193 -0.78 2.87 -1.78
CA ALA A 193 -0.40 4.28 -1.78
C ALA A 193 -0.82 4.98 -3.09
N ASP A 194 -0.64 4.32 -4.23
CA ASP A 194 -1.04 4.84 -5.54
C ASP A 194 -2.56 4.92 -5.70
N SER A 195 -3.32 4.03 -5.05
CA SER A 195 -4.79 4.18 -4.94
C SER A 195 -5.17 5.46 -4.20
N PHE A 196 -4.55 5.77 -3.06
CA PHE A 196 -4.81 7.03 -2.37
C PHE A 196 -4.36 8.25 -3.18
N TYR A 197 -3.17 8.17 -3.78
CA TYR A 197 -2.66 9.20 -4.69
C TYR A 197 -3.64 9.48 -5.81
N SER A 198 -4.17 8.42 -6.44
CA SER A 198 -5.05 8.58 -7.59
C SER A 198 -6.38 9.23 -7.25
N LEU A 199 -6.94 8.95 -6.07
CA LEU A 199 -8.17 9.57 -5.57
C LEU A 199 -8.00 11.04 -5.16
N TYR A 200 -6.77 11.45 -4.83
CA TYR A 200 -6.47 12.81 -4.44
C TYR A 200 -6.13 13.70 -5.63
N TYR A 201 -5.33 13.20 -6.58
CA TYR A 201 -4.78 14.00 -7.68
C TYR A 201 -5.53 13.87 -9.01
N TYR A 202 -6.23 12.75 -9.26
CA TYR A 202 -6.94 12.55 -10.52
C TYR A 202 -8.45 12.63 -10.35
N ASP A 203 -9.13 13.22 -11.35
CA ASP A 203 -10.60 13.24 -11.41
C ASP A 203 -11.21 11.88 -11.79
N THR A 204 -10.40 10.93 -12.30
CA THR A 204 -10.86 9.61 -12.77
C THR A 204 -10.54 8.51 -11.76
N THR A 205 -11.48 7.59 -11.56
CA THR A 205 -11.34 6.44 -10.65
C THR A 205 -10.71 5.21 -11.31
N THR A 206 -10.36 5.28 -12.60
CA THR A 206 -9.86 4.13 -13.38
C THR A 206 -8.59 3.52 -12.78
N LYS A 207 -7.60 4.35 -12.44
CA LYS A 207 -6.36 3.88 -11.81
C LYS A 207 -6.61 3.23 -10.45
N PHE A 208 -7.52 3.81 -9.66
CA PHE A 208 -7.91 3.26 -8.38
C PHE A 208 -8.44 1.83 -8.52
N PHE A 209 -9.38 1.58 -9.44
CA PHE A 209 -9.95 0.25 -9.63
C PHE A 209 -8.96 -0.77 -10.21
N ILE A 210 -8.03 -0.33 -11.07
CA ILE A 210 -6.92 -1.19 -11.54
C ILE A 210 -6.07 -1.65 -10.35
N ASN A 211 -5.64 -0.72 -9.50
CA ASN A 211 -4.82 -1.03 -8.34
C ASN A 211 -5.56 -1.95 -7.35
N MET A 212 -6.86 -1.72 -7.11
CA MET A 212 -7.70 -2.61 -6.31
C MET A 212 -7.81 -4.01 -6.92
N GLY A 213 -7.99 -4.12 -8.24
CA GLY A 213 -8.03 -5.39 -8.96
C GLY A 213 -6.73 -6.18 -8.79
N VAL A 214 -5.58 -5.51 -8.92
CA VAL A 214 -4.26 -6.15 -8.74
C VAL A 214 -4.06 -6.60 -7.29
N LEU A 215 -4.43 -5.79 -6.29
CA LEU A 215 -4.36 -6.19 -4.88
C LEU A 215 -5.24 -7.41 -4.58
N CYS A 216 -6.45 -7.47 -5.13
CA CYS A 216 -7.32 -8.65 -5.02
C CYS A 216 -6.67 -9.90 -5.61
N ILE A 217 -6.04 -9.78 -6.80
CA ILE A 217 -5.30 -10.88 -7.41
C ILE A 217 -4.14 -11.34 -6.52
N LEU A 218 -3.36 -10.42 -5.96
CA LEU A 218 -2.27 -10.74 -5.03
C LEU A 218 -2.78 -11.46 -3.78
N SER A 219 -3.87 -10.99 -3.17
CA SER A 219 -4.50 -11.65 -2.02
C SER A 219 -4.96 -13.08 -2.34
N ILE A 220 -5.51 -13.31 -3.54
CA ILE A 220 -5.91 -14.64 -4.01
C ILE A 220 -4.68 -15.52 -4.20
N ILE A 221 -3.60 -15.01 -4.79
CA ILE A 221 -2.34 -15.74 -4.96
C ILE A 221 -1.77 -16.16 -3.60
N PHE A 222 -1.65 -15.22 -2.64
CA PHE A 222 -1.14 -15.51 -1.30
C PHE A 222 -2.00 -16.53 -0.55
N SER A 223 -3.32 -16.41 -0.63
CA SER A 223 -4.26 -17.36 -0.03
C SER A 223 -4.18 -18.74 -0.70
N GLY A 224 -4.07 -18.77 -2.03
CA GLY A 224 -3.92 -19.99 -2.82
C GLY A 224 -2.62 -20.74 -2.53
N THR A 225 -1.49 -20.02 -2.47
CA THR A 225 -0.20 -20.59 -2.06
C THR A 225 -0.28 -21.18 -0.66
N THR A 226 -0.88 -20.44 0.28
CA THR A 226 -1.10 -20.92 1.64
C THR A 226 -1.90 -22.22 1.65
N TYR A 227 -3.04 -22.26 0.94
CA TYR A 227 -3.89 -23.44 0.85
C TYR A 227 -3.15 -24.66 0.28
N LEU A 228 -2.39 -24.49 -0.80
CA LEU A 228 -1.63 -25.58 -1.42
C LEU A 228 -0.58 -26.17 -0.47
N VAL A 229 0.12 -25.31 0.29
CA VAL A 229 1.11 -25.75 1.27
C VAL A 229 0.44 -26.48 2.44
N LEU A 230 -0.65 -25.94 3.00
CA LEU A 230 -1.40 -26.62 4.08
C LEU A 230 -1.96 -27.97 3.63
N ARG A 231 -2.46 -28.06 2.38
CA ARG A 231 -2.96 -29.30 1.81
C ARG A 231 -1.84 -30.34 1.67
N ARG A 232 -0.65 -29.95 1.18
CA ARG A 232 0.50 -30.86 1.03
C ARG A 232 1.01 -31.41 2.37
N GLN A 233 1.00 -30.59 3.42
CA GLN A 233 1.39 -31.05 4.77
C GLN A 233 0.48 -32.16 5.33
N LYS A 234 -0.76 -32.29 4.84
CA LYS A 234 -1.67 -33.39 5.24
C LYS A 234 -1.20 -34.76 4.75
N TYR A 235 -0.47 -34.82 3.62
CA TYR A 235 -0.07 -36.09 2.99
C TYR A 235 1.27 -36.62 3.47
N ALA A 236 2.11 -35.78 4.10
CA ALA A 236 3.44 -36.18 4.58
C ALA A 236 3.44 -36.73 6.02
N SER A 237 2.28 -36.78 6.67
CA SER A 237 2.11 -37.28 8.06
C SER A 237 1.15 -38.47 8.16
N LEU A 238 0.96 -39.20 7.06
CA LEU A 238 0.35 -40.53 6.98
C LEU A 238 1.43 -41.50 6.48
#